data_AF-A0A9X3I8Y9-F1
#
_entry.id   AF-A0A9X3I8Y9-F1
#
_cell.length_a   1.000
_cell.length_b   1.000
_cell.length_c   1.000
_cell.angle_alpha   90.00
_cell.angle_beta   90.00
_cell.angle_gamma   90.00
#
_symmetry.space_group_name_H-M   'P 1'
#
loop_
_entity.id
_entity.type
_entity.pdbx_description
1 polymer ?
#
loop_
_entity_poly.entity_id
_entity_poly.type
_entity_poly.pdbx_seq_one_letter_code
_entity_poly.pdbx_strand_id
1 'polypeptide(L)'
;MRVILTTVLLTISSYAFSQKAFEFAYYYGKTKNFEIKLSLADGYILGSEIIKTDIKTGKKVKYFPNEVPGKNGHSLVFLPDSNDKTIRIRKRDNIILRNIKEDYENLPGKIYGIYGIDLKTYSFNLRHQSANH
;
A
#
# COMPACT_ATOMS: atom_id res chain seq x y z
N MET A 1 14.21 45.41 20.00
CA MET A 1 13.13 44.41 20.08
C MET A 1 12.75 43.81 18.71
N ARG A 2 12.46 44.61 17.67
CA ARG A 2 12.13 44.11 16.31
C ARG A 2 13.22 43.26 15.64
N VAL A 3 14.49 43.62 15.82
CA VAL A 3 15.64 42.91 15.23
C VAL A 3 15.80 41.51 15.84
N ILE A 4 15.67 41.39 17.16
CA ILE A 4 15.79 40.09 17.86
C ILE A 4 14.67 39.14 17.43
N LEU A 5 13.45 39.65 17.30
CA LEU A 5 12.30 38.87 16.84
C LEU A 5 12.50 38.34 15.41
N THR A 6 13.11 39.15 14.53
CA THR A 6 13.42 38.75 13.15
C THR A 6 14.54 37.72 13.09
N THR A 7 15.60 37.85 13.90
CA THR A 7 16.67 36.85 13.95
C THR A 7 16.20 35.50 14.47
N VAL A 8 15.31 35.49 15.48
CA VAL A 8 14.74 34.25 16.04
C VAL A 8 13.79 33.58 15.05
N LEU A 9 12.97 34.34 14.30
CA LEU A 9 12.12 33.76 13.26
C LEU A 9 12.96 33.11 12.15
N LEU A 10 14.06 33.77 11.76
CA LEU A 10 14.93 33.29 10.70
C LEU A 10 15.59 31.96 11.10
N THR A 11 16.11 31.85 12.33
CA THR A 11 16.75 30.61 12.79
C THR A 11 15.76 29.46 12.90
N ILE A 12 14.53 29.69 13.36
CA ILE A 12 13.50 28.64 13.43
C ILE A 12 13.11 28.15 12.03
N SER A 13 13.00 29.06 11.05
CA SER A 13 12.69 28.67 9.67
C SER A 13 13.78 27.85 8.97
N SER A 14 15.04 27.98 9.41
CA SER A 14 16.17 27.18 8.91
C SER A 14 16.13 25.71 9.32
N TYR A 15 15.37 25.37 10.37
CA TYR A 15 15.19 23.99 10.84
C TYR A 15 13.97 23.30 10.22
N ALA A 16 13.41 23.86 9.16
CA ALA A 16 12.39 23.19 8.37
C ALA A 16 13.00 21.97 7.67
N PHE A 17 12.96 20.82 8.34
CA PHE A 17 13.25 19.54 7.71
C PHE A 17 12.18 19.29 6.63
N SER A 18 12.62 19.18 5.38
CA SER A 18 11.76 18.71 4.30
C SER A 18 11.41 17.25 4.58
N GLN A 19 10.17 16.99 4.99
CA GLN A 19 9.65 15.62 5.01
C GLN A 19 9.52 15.18 3.54
N LYS A 20 10.28 14.15 3.15
CA LYS A 20 10.15 13.52 1.82
C LYS A 20 8.68 13.12 1.67
N ALA A 21 7.94 13.83 0.81
CA ALA A 21 6.59 13.42 0.47
C ALA A 21 6.70 12.02 -0.16
N PHE A 22 6.01 11.04 0.42
CA PHE A 22 6.00 9.70 -0.16
C PHE A 22 5.24 9.77 -1.50
N GLU A 23 5.79 9.13 -2.52
CA GLU A 23 5.15 9.04 -3.83
C GLU A 23 4.40 7.72 -3.93
N PHE A 24 3.22 7.75 -4.57
CA PHE A 24 2.46 6.55 -4.83
C PHE A 24 2.93 5.91 -6.13
N ALA A 25 3.47 4.69 -6.03
CA ALA A 25 3.70 3.83 -7.15
C ALA A 25 2.48 2.93 -7.40
N TYR A 26 1.97 2.93 -8.63
CA TYR A 26 0.76 2.18 -8.96
C TYR A 26 1.08 0.85 -9.63
N TYR A 27 0.36 -0.18 -9.21
CA TYR A 27 0.50 -1.53 -9.73
C TYR A 27 -0.85 -2.14 -10.04
N TYR A 28 -0.88 -2.94 -11.11
CA TYR A 28 -2.10 -3.62 -11.57
C TYR A 28 -1.86 -5.10 -11.84
N GLY A 29 -2.84 -5.92 -11.48
CA GLY A 29 -2.91 -7.32 -11.86
C GLY A 29 -4.34 -7.78 -12.06
N LYS A 30 -4.53 -8.71 -12.99
CA LYS A 30 -5.83 -9.32 -13.29
C LYS A 30 -5.71 -10.83 -13.29
N THR A 31 -6.64 -11.48 -12.61
CA THR A 31 -6.82 -12.94 -12.63
C THR A 31 -8.12 -13.30 -13.35
N LYS A 32 -8.46 -14.58 -13.42
CA LYS A 32 -9.75 -15.03 -13.98
C LYS A 32 -10.96 -14.58 -13.13
N ASN A 33 -10.77 -14.33 -11.83
CA ASN A 33 -11.86 -14.10 -10.89
C ASN A 33 -11.92 -12.66 -10.36
N PHE A 34 -10.80 -11.97 -10.30
CA PHE A 34 -10.69 -10.64 -9.72
C PHE A 34 -9.55 -9.83 -10.33
N GLU A 35 -9.66 -8.52 -10.20
CA GLU A 35 -8.64 -7.53 -10.48
C GLU A 35 -8.09 -6.97 -9.17
N ILE A 36 -6.81 -6.61 -9.16
CA ILE A 36 -6.11 -6.00 -8.02
C ILE A 36 -5.39 -4.75 -8.51
N LYS A 37 -5.64 -3.65 -7.81
CA LYS A 37 -4.90 -2.40 -7.91
C LYS A 37 -4.19 -2.16 -6.59
N LEU A 38 -2.89 -1.91 -6.64
CA LEU A 38 -2.09 -1.54 -5.48
C LEU A 38 -1.59 -0.10 -5.69
N SER A 39 -1.82 0.73 -4.69
CA SER A 39 -1.17 2.04 -4.54
C SER A 39 -0.11 1.85 -3.46
N LEU A 40 1.16 1.69 -3.86
CA LEU A 40 2.29 1.49 -2.97
C LEU A 40 2.84 2.86 -2.56
N ALA A 41 2.79 3.19 -1.27
CA ALA A 41 3.39 4.41 -0.74
C ALA A 41 4.88 4.16 -0.46
N ASP A 42 5.75 4.62 -1.36
CA ASP A 42 7.20 4.41 -1.25
C ASP A 42 7.80 5.33 -0.19
N GLY A 43 8.50 4.77 0.78
CA GLY A 43 8.97 5.48 1.98
C GLY A 43 7.95 5.56 3.12
N TYR A 44 6.71 5.08 2.92
CA TYR A 44 5.72 4.91 4.01
C TYR A 44 4.76 3.77 3.70
N ILE A 45 5.24 2.54 3.83
CA ILE A 45 4.52 1.31 3.44
C ILE A 45 3.12 1.16 4.06
N LEU A 46 2.91 1.69 5.27
CA LEU A 46 1.61 1.68 5.96
C LEU A 46 0.56 2.60 5.29
N GLY A 47 0.99 3.56 4.47
CA GLY A 47 0.11 4.36 3.62
C GLY A 47 -0.35 3.66 2.34
N SER A 48 0.12 2.43 2.08
CA SER A 48 -0.26 1.69 0.88
C SER A 48 -1.70 1.20 0.94
N GLU A 49 -2.36 1.03 -0.20
CA GLU A 49 -3.70 0.44 -0.27
C GLU A 49 -3.82 -0.59 -1.39
N ILE A 50 -4.69 -1.58 -1.17
CA ILE A 50 -5.08 -2.53 -2.22
C ILE A 50 -6.58 -2.46 -2.44
N ILE A 51 -6.98 -2.30 -3.71
CA ILE A 51 -8.36 -2.43 -4.15
C ILE A 51 -8.49 -3.73 -4.93
N LYS A 52 -9.25 -4.67 -4.38
CA LYS A 52 -9.65 -5.90 -5.09
C LYS A 52 -11.04 -5.71 -5.67
N THR A 53 -11.19 -5.95 -6.96
CA THR A 53 -12.49 -5.93 -7.65
C THR A 53 -12.83 -7.33 -8.13
N ASP A 54 -13.94 -7.89 -7.69
CA ASP A 54 -14.43 -9.17 -8.21
C ASP A 54 -14.99 -8.96 -9.63
N ILE A 55 -14.54 -9.78 -10.60
CA ILE A 55 -14.90 -9.60 -12.01
C ILE A 55 -16.36 -9.95 -12.28
N LYS A 56 -16.91 -10.94 -11.56
CA LYS A 56 -18.28 -11.41 -11.81
C LYS A 56 -19.32 -10.48 -11.21
N THR A 57 -19.02 -9.95 -10.02
CA THR A 57 -19.97 -9.14 -9.24
C THR A 57 -19.70 -7.64 -9.32
N GLY A 58 -18.53 -7.23 -9.82
CA GLY A 58 -18.08 -5.83 -9.80
C GLY A 58 -17.78 -5.30 -8.40
N LYS A 59 -17.92 -6.12 -7.35
CA LYS A 59 -17.75 -5.70 -5.96
C LYS A 59 -16.30 -5.32 -5.70
N LYS A 60 -16.10 -4.10 -5.18
CA LYS A 60 -14.80 -3.58 -4.75
C LYS A 60 -14.64 -3.76 -3.26
N VAL A 61 -13.46 -4.17 -2.83
CA VAL A 61 -13.07 -4.32 -1.44
C VAL A 61 -11.71 -3.67 -1.26
N LYS A 62 -11.60 -2.76 -0.28
CA LYS A 62 -10.35 -2.12 0.09
C LYS A 62 -9.64 -2.94 1.16
N TYR A 63 -8.33 -3.02 1.05
CA TYR A 63 -7.47 -3.66 2.02
C TYR A 63 -6.35 -2.71 2.42
N PHE A 64 -6.06 -2.65 3.72
CA PHE A 64 -5.02 -1.82 4.32
C PHE A 64 -3.90 -2.67 4.91
N PRO A 65 -2.67 -2.14 4.97
CA PRO A 65 -1.53 -2.86 5.53
C PRO A 65 -1.77 -3.14 7.00
N ASN A 66 -1.46 -4.36 7.43
CA ASN A 66 -1.46 -4.71 8.82
C ASN A 66 -0.15 -4.21 9.46
N GLU A 67 -0.26 -3.52 10.59
CA GLU A 67 0.90 -2.92 11.30
C GLU A 67 1.91 -3.97 11.78
N VAL A 68 1.46 -5.23 11.97
CA VAL A 68 2.34 -6.33 12.34
C VAL A 68 2.96 -6.94 11.07
N PRO A 69 4.26 -6.77 10.81
CA PRO A 69 4.91 -7.40 9.68
C PRO A 69 4.75 -8.93 9.77
N GLY A 70 4.57 -9.59 8.62
CA GLY A 70 4.42 -11.04 8.58
C GLY A 70 5.63 -11.73 9.22
N LYS A 71 5.43 -12.93 9.79
CA LYS A 71 6.42 -13.75 10.53
C LYS A 71 7.82 -13.89 9.91
N ASN A 72 7.99 -13.54 8.63
CA ASN A 72 9.23 -13.71 7.87
C ASN A 72 9.86 -12.36 7.43
N GLY A 73 9.42 -11.20 7.93
CA GLY A 73 10.05 -9.89 7.73
C GLY A 73 10.02 -9.30 6.30
N HIS A 74 9.74 -10.13 5.29
CA HIS A 74 9.77 -9.75 3.87
C HIS A 74 8.38 -9.79 3.22
N SER A 75 7.31 -9.86 4.00
CA SER A 75 5.96 -10.00 3.46
C SER A 75 5.02 -9.04 4.16
N LEU A 76 4.33 -8.24 3.35
CA LEU A 76 3.34 -7.27 3.80
C LEU A 76 1.95 -7.90 3.71
N VAL A 77 1.25 -7.94 4.82
CA VAL A 77 -0.10 -8.48 4.91
C VAL A 77 -1.09 -7.32 4.86
N PHE A 78 -2.12 -7.44 4.05
CA PHE A 78 -3.22 -6.51 3.95
C PHE A 78 -4.51 -7.18 4.40
N LEU A 79 -5.28 -6.47 5.22
CA LEU A 79 -6.56 -6.90 5.76
C LEU A 79 -7.68 -6.02 5.20
N PRO A 80 -8.89 -6.56 5.00
CA PRO A 80 -10.01 -5.77 4.50
C PRO A 80 -10.33 -4.63 5.46
N ASP A 81 -10.81 -3.52 4.92
CA ASP A 81 -11.25 -2.37 5.70
C ASP A 81 -12.28 -2.80 6.75
N SER A 82 -11.92 -2.68 8.02
CA SER A 82 -12.77 -3.03 9.15
C SER A 82 -13.97 -2.09 9.33
N ASN A 83 -13.90 -0.89 8.75
CA ASN A 83 -14.97 0.11 8.82
C ASN A 83 -16.05 -0.08 7.74
N ASP A 84 -15.75 -0.84 6.68
CA ASP A 84 -16.71 -1.08 5.60
C ASP A 84 -17.69 -2.19 5.99
N LYS A 85 -18.87 -1.74 6.45
CA LYS A 85 -20.00 -2.60 6.86
C LYS A 85 -20.59 -3.43 5.72
N THR A 86 -20.24 -3.15 4.46
CA THR A 86 -20.70 -3.95 3.30
C THR A 86 -19.84 -5.19 3.09
N ILE A 87 -18.69 -5.29 3.75
CA ILE A 87 -17.80 -6.45 3.67
C ILE A 87 -18.29 -7.52 4.66
N ARG A 88 -18.60 -8.70 4.14
CA ARG A 88 -18.85 -9.87 4.97
C ARG A 88 -17.50 -10.38 5.47
N ILE A 89 -17.28 -10.34 6.78
CA ILE A 89 -16.09 -10.90 7.41
C ILE A 89 -16.03 -12.40 7.09
N ARG A 90 -14.90 -12.83 6.51
CA ARG A 90 -14.63 -14.23 6.16
C ARG A 90 -13.35 -14.71 6.84
N LYS A 91 -13.19 -16.03 6.94
CA LYS A 91 -11.99 -16.61 7.54
C LYS A 91 -10.82 -16.36 6.58
N ARG A 92 -9.67 -15.87 7.07
CA ARG A 92 -8.46 -15.62 6.26
C ARG A 92 -8.69 -14.77 5.01
N ASP A 93 -9.53 -13.72 5.10
CA ASP A 93 -9.66 -12.74 4.01
C ASP A 93 -8.48 -11.77 4.10
N ASN A 94 -7.38 -12.09 3.42
CA ASN A 94 -6.16 -11.29 3.47
C ASN A 94 -5.36 -11.38 2.17
N ILE A 95 -4.65 -10.31 1.87
CA ILE A 95 -3.72 -10.25 0.74
C ILE A 95 -2.30 -10.19 1.28
N ILE A 96 -1.40 -11.02 0.78
CA ILE A 96 0.01 -11.04 1.18
C ILE A 96 0.85 -10.71 -0.03
N LEU A 97 1.57 -9.58 0.03
CA LEU A 97 2.59 -9.24 -0.96
C LEU A 97 3.96 -9.70 -0.47
N ARG A 98 4.74 -10.30 -1.36
CA ARG A 98 6.07 -10.84 -1.06
C ARG A 98 7.17 -9.87 -1.47
N ASN A 99 8.25 -9.88 -0.72
CA ASN A 99 9.46 -9.09 -0.90
C ASN A 99 9.19 -7.58 -0.98
N ILE A 100 8.23 -7.09 -0.20
CA ILE A 100 7.99 -5.64 -0.10
C ILE A 100 8.98 -5.03 0.89
N LYS A 101 9.61 -3.93 0.48
CA LYS A 101 10.47 -3.07 1.31
C LYS A 101 9.77 -1.75 1.63
N GLU A 102 10.22 -1.08 2.69
CA GLU A 102 9.66 0.19 3.14
C GLU A 102 10.12 1.39 2.29
N ASP A 103 11.39 1.40 1.89
CA ASP A 103 11.97 2.39 0.98
C ASP A 103 12.72 1.65 -0.14
N TYR A 104 12.39 1.98 -1.39
CA TYR A 104 13.03 1.40 -2.56
C TYR A 104 14.00 2.40 -3.21
N GLU A 105 15.26 1.97 -3.41
CA GLU A 105 16.15 2.67 -4.33
C GLU A 105 15.63 2.60 -5.78
N ASN A 106 15.08 1.44 -6.15
CA ASN A 106 14.43 1.21 -7.43
C ASN A 106 13.15 0.39 -7.20
N LEU A 107 12.02 0.93 -7.67
CA LEU A 107 10.73 0.26 -7.54
C LEU A 107 10.72 -1.06 -8.34
N PRO A 108 10.16 -2.15 -7.77
CA PRO A 108 10.17 -3.44 -8.43
C PRO A 108 9.20 -3.46 -9.61
N GLY A 109 9.66 -3.76 -10.83
CA GLY A 109 8.75 -3.81 -11.99
C GLY A 109 7.59 -4.81 -11.88
N LYS A 110 7.72 -5.81 -10.99
CA LYS A 110 6.70 -6.84 -10.72
C LYS A 110 6.65 -7.18 -9.23
N ILE A 111 5.44 -7.30 -8.71
CA ILE A 111 5.18 -7.72 -7.32
C ILE A 111 4.39 -9.02 -7.32
N TYR A 112 4.82 -9.98 -6.50
CA TYR A 112 4.15 -11.26 -6.33
C TYR A 112 3.24 -11.20 -5.11
N GLY A 113 2.00 -11.66 -5.28
CA GLY A 113 1.01 -11.63 -4.21
C GLY A 113 0.18 -12.90 -4.13
N ILE A 114 -0.42 -13.10 -2.95
CA ILE A 114 -1.33 -14.19 -2.66
C ILE A 114 -2.58 -13.62 -2.01
N TYR A 115 -3.74 -14.01 -2.50
CA TYR A 115 -5.03 -13.73 -1.88
C TYR A 115 -5.56 -14.97 -1.18
N GLY A 116 -5.67 -14.91 0.15
CA GLY A 116 -6.35 -15.90 0.97
C GLY A 116 -7.83 -15.55 1.09
N ILE A 117 -8.70 -16.56 0.98
CA ILE A 117 -10.11 -16.45 1.36
C ILE A 117 -10.61 -17.83 1.78
N ASP A 118 -11.12 -17.93 3.00
CA ASP A 118 -11.60 -19.16 3.63
C ASP A 118 -10.51 -20.27 3.62
N LEU A 119 -10.69 -21.29 2.77
CA LEU A 119 -9.76 -22.40 2.56
C LEU A 119 -9.04 -22.34 1.20
N LYS A 120 -9.24 -21.26 0.44
CA LYS A 120 -8.69 -21.09 -0.91
C LYS A 120 -7.61 -20.03 -0.93
N THR A 121 -6.65 -20.25 -1.80
CA THR A 121 -5.49 -19.39 -2.00
C THR A 121 -5.35 -19.13 -3.49
N TYR A 122 -5.25 -17.85 -3.87
CA TYR A 122 -5.09 -17.43 -5.26
C TYR A 122 -3.80 -16.64 -5.40
N SER A 123 -2.85 -17.18 -6.16
CA SER A 123 -1.63 -16.46 -6.52
C SER A 123 -1.90 -15.46 -7.63
N PHE A 124 -1.27 -14.29 -7.55
CA PHE A 124 -1.36 -13.26 -8.58
C PHE A 124 -0.04 -12.50 -8.72
N ASN A 125 0.08 -11.79 -9.84
CA ASN A 125 1.21 -10.93 -10.14
C ASN A 125 0.70 -9.53 -10.45
N LEU A 126 1.36 -8.54 -9.88
CA LEU A 126 1.14 -7.14 -10.19
C LEU A 126 2.28 -6.63 -11.05
N ARG A 127 1.98 -5.78 -12.02
CA ARG A 127 2.96 -5.10 -12.86
C ARG A 127 2.88 -3.60 -12.58
N HIS A 128 4.04 -2.96 -12.57
CA HIS A 128 4.13 -1.52 -12.42
C HIS A 128 3.36 -0.85 -13.56
N GLN A 129 2.42 0.03 -13.22
CA GLN A 129 1.81 0.94 -14.17
C GLN A 129 2.72 2.16 -14.25
N SER A 130 3.61 2.17 -15.25
CA SER A 130 4.24 3.42 -15.64
C SER A 130 3.11 4.37 -16.05
N ALA A 131 3.03 5.54 -15.39
CA ALA A 131 2.21 6.62 -15.86
C ALA A 131 2.75 6.99 -17.25
N ASN A 132 2.09 6.52 -18.31
CA ASN A 132 2.27 7.10 -19.63
C ASN A 132 1.76 8.54 -19.51
N HIS A 133 2.70 9.46 -19.36
CA HIS A 133 2.44 10.89 -19.30
C HIS A 133 2.63 11.52 -20.68
#